data_AF-A0A830C0N0-F1
#
_entry.id   AF-A0A830C0N0-F1
#
_cell.length_a   1.000
_cell.length_b   1.000
_cell.length_c   1.000
_cell.angle_alpha   90.00
_cell.angle_beta   90.00
_cell.angle_gamma   90.00
#
_symmetry.space_group_name_H-M   'P 1'
#
loop_
_entity.id
_entity.type
_entity.pdbx_description
1 polymer ?
#
loop_
_entity_poly.entity_id
_entity_poly.type
_entity_poly.pdbx_seq_one_letter_code
_entity_poly.pdbx_strand_id
1 'polypeptide(L)'
;MAAEDLGRAKTFLGRPWRNYSTVVVMESKLGSLIDPKGWLPWHKNTTPPDTIFYVEHKNVGPGANTDNRVKWKGLRVDDNQNDATNFTPFQADLLYN
;
A
#
# COMPACT_ATOMS: atom_id res chain seq x y z
N MET A 1 -14.29 -19.60 -7.29
CA MET A 1 -13.05 -20.36 -7.05
C MET A 1 -12.42 -19.81 -5.78
N ALA A 2 -12.40 -20.59 -4.71
CA ALA A 2 -11.78 -20.18 -3.46
C ALA A 2 -10.25 -20.19 -3.66
N ALA A 3 -9.57 -19.11 -3.28
CA ALA A 3 -8.11 -19.10 -3.22
C ALA A 3 -7.66 -20.17 -2.21
N GLU A 4 -6.65 -20.95 -2.59
CA GLU A 4 -6.12 -22.06 -1.81
C GLU A 4 -5.65 -21.58 -0.43
N ASP A 5 -6.11 -22.24 0.64
CA ASP A 5 -5.68 -22.00 2.02
C ASP A 5 -4.30 -22.62 2.23
N LEU A 6 -3.25 -21.83 1.95
CA LEU A 6 -1.83 -22.21 2.05
C LEU A 6 -1.29 -22.30 3.50
N GLY A 7 -2.12 -22.54 4.51
CA GLY A 7 -1.63 -22.61 5.89
C GLY A 7 -1.14 -21.24 6.40
N ARG A 8 -2.07 -20.26 6.40
CA ARG A 8 -2.06 -18.93 7.07
C ARG A 8 -0.72 -18.30 7.47
N ALA A 9 0.22 -18.15 6.53
CA ALA A 9 1.22 -17.11 6.66
C ALA A 9 0.53 -15.74 6.47
N LYS A 10 0.63 -14.86 7.47
CA LYS A 10 0.09 -13.49 7.33
C LYS A 10 0.98 -12.68 6.40
N THR A 11 0.40 -12.17 5.32
CA THR A 11 1.11 -11.33 4.35
C THR A 11 0.62 -9.88 4.43
N PHE A 12 1.56 -8.96 4.32
CA PHE A 12 1.35 -7.51 4.39
C PHE A 12 2.06 -6.86 3.20
N LEU A 13 1.60 -5.68 2.80
CA LEU A 13 2.18 -4.88 1.70
C LEU A 13 3.60 -4.40 2.02
N GLY A 14 3.92 -4.15 3.29
CA GLY A 14 5.24 -3.69 3.69
C GLY A 14 5.38 -3.38 5.19
N ARG A 15 6.61 -3.01 5.56
CA ARG A 15 7.01 -2.62 6.92
C ARG A 15 8.05 -1.50 6.87
N PRO A 16 7.89 -0.41 7.62
CA PRO A 16 8.82 0.71 7.56
C PRO A 16 10.08 0.44 8.36
N TRP A 17 11.18 0.09 7.69
CA TRP A 17 12.46 -0.18 8.37
C TRP A 17 13.03 1.05 9.09
N ARG A 18 12.86 2.24 8.51
CA ARG A 18 13.40 3.50 9.03
C ARG A 18 12.43 4.67 8.84
N ASN A 19 12.80 5.82 9.42
CA ASN A 19 12.17 7.12 9.15
C ASN A 19 12.17 7.38 7.64
N TYR A 20 11.13 8.08 7.16
CA TYR A 20 10.98 8.43 5.74
C TYR A 20 10.92 7.24 4.77
N SER A 21 10.55 6.05 5.25
CA SER A 21 10.25 4.93 4.34
C SER A 21 9.09 5.30 3.42
N THR A 22 9.29 5.14 2.12
CA THR A 22 8.31 5.46 1.07
C THR A 22 7.92 4.21 0.29
N VAL A 23 6.63 3.91 0.22
CA VAL A 23 6.10 2.77 -0.56
C VAL A 23 4.79 3.20 -1.22
N VAL A 24 4.67 2.98 -2.52
CA VAL A 24 3.43 3.24 -3.28
C VAL A 24 3.00 1.95 -3.95
N VAL A 25 1.78 1.50 -3.65
CA VAL A 25 1.13 0.38 -4.34
C VAL A 25 -0.06 0.95 -5.09
N MET A 26 0.02 0.99 -6.41
CA MET A 26 -0.99 1.63 -7.23
C MET A 26 -1.40 0.79 -8.44
N GLU A 27 -2.66 0.95 -8.87
CA GLU A 27 -3.26 0.33 -10.06
C GLU A 27 -3.00 -1.18 -10.18
N SER A 28 -2.97 -1.86 -9.04
CA SER A 28 -2.59 -3.27 -8.94
C SER A 28 -3.74 -4.16 -8.48
N LYS A 29 -3.75 -5.42 -8.91
CA LYS A 29 -4.69 -6.44 -8.41
C LYS A 29 -4.13 -7.12 -7.17
N LEU A 30 -4.72 -6.85 -6.00
CA LEU A 30 -4.34 -7.44 -4.72
C LEU A 30 -5.16 -8.69 -4.41
N GLY A 31 -4.47 -9.81 -4.21
CA GLY A 31 -5.08 -11.09 -3.83
C GLY A 31 -5.58 -11.11 -2.38
N SER A 32 -6.42 -12.09 -2.03
CA SER A 32 -7.03 -12.23 -0.70
C SER A 32 -6.03 -12.61 0.41
N LEU A 33 -4.77 -12.84 0.05
CA LEU A 33 -3.68 -13.13 0.98
C LEU A 33 -3.22 -11.92 1.79
N ILE A 34 -3.53 -10.70 1.33
CA ILE A 34 -3.18 -9.48 2.04
C ILE A 34 -4.05 -9.37 3.29
N ASP A 35 -3.40 -9.31 4.46
CA ASP A 35 -4.08 -9.10 5.74
C ASP A 35 -4.87 -7.77 5.69
N PRO A 36 -6.10 -7.69 6.21
CA PRO A 36 -6.91 -6.47 6.16
C PRO A 36 -6.23 -5.24 6.77
N LYS A 37 -5.29 -5.44 7.72
CA LYS A 37 -4.45 -4.36 8.26
C LYS A 37 -3.55 -3.71 7.21
N GLY A 38 -3.22 -4.42 6.14
CA GLY A 38 -2.41 -4.02 4.99
C GLY A 38 -0.93 -3.89 5.30
N TRP A 39 -0.58 -3.24 6.40
CA TRP A 39 0.79 -2.88 6.76
C TRP A 39 1.15 -3.37 8.15
N LEU A 40 2.41 -3.74 8.36
CA LEU A 40 2.89 -4.30 9.62
C LEU A 40 4.03 -3.42 10.19
N PRO A 41 3.99 -3.03 11.49
CA PRO A 41 5.06 -2.21 12.05
C PRO A 41 6.38 -2.98 12.04
N TRP A 42 7.51 -2.27 11.99
CA TRP A 42 8.84 -2.90 11.97
C TRP A 42 9.18 -3.61 13.29
N HIS A 43 8.82 -3.00 14.42
CA HIS A 43 8.85 -3.66 15.72
C HIS A 43 7.43 -4.06 16.12
N LYS A 44 7.29 -5.16 16.87
CA LYS A 44 5.98 -5.61 17.35
C LYS A 44 5.45 -4.58 18.36
N ASN A 45 4.14 -4.30 18.29
CA ASN A 45 3.43 -3.39 19.19
C ASN A 45 3.96 -1.94 19.21
N THR A 46 4.59 -1.49 18.13
CA THR A 46 5.04 -0.10 17.98
C THR A 46 4.25 0.63 16.89
N THR A 47 4.06 1.92 17.07
CA THR A 47 3.65 2.82 15.97
C THR A 47 4.88 3.13 15.12
N PRO A 48 4.80 3.09 13.78
CA PRO A 48 5.90 3.51 12.93
C PRO A 48 6.13 5.03 13.04
N PRO A 49 7.27 5.54 12.56
CA PRO A 49 7.53 6.97 12.51
C PRO A 49 6.45 7.72 11.73
N ASP A 50 6.02 8.88 12.25
CA ASP A 50 5.09 9.79 11.57
C ASP A 50 5.58 10.24 10.18
N THR A 51 6.87 10.08 9.90
CA THR A 51 7.55 10.54 8.69
C THR A 51 7.46 9.57 7.51
N ILE A 52 6.86 8.39 7.67
CA ILE A 52 6.68 7.45 6.55
C ILE A 52 5.73 8.03 5.49
N PHE A 53 5.86 7.57 4.25
CA PHE A 53 5.01 7.98 3.13
C PHE A 53 4.51 6.75 2.38
N TYR A 54 3.39 6.17 2.84
CA TYR A 54 2.80 4.97 2.26
C TYR A 54 1.50 5.32 1.54
N VAL A 55 1.31 4.80 0.33
CA VAL A 55 0.14 5.10 -0.52
C VAL A 55 -0.44 3.81 -1.09
N GLU A 56 -1.76 3.67 -1.02
CA GLU A 56 -2.55 2.72 -1.80
C GLU A 56 -3.46 3.51 -2.76
N HIS A 57 -3.32 3.32 -4.07
CA HIS A 57 -4.08 4.09 -5.07
C HIS A 57 -4.71 3.20 -6.14
N LYS A 58 -6.03 3.24 -6.29
CA LYS A 58 -6.79 2.50 -7.33
C LYS A 58 -6.42 1.01 -7.45
N ASN A 59 -6.08 0.37 -6.33
CA ASN A 59 -5.89 -1.07 -6.31
C ASN A 59 -7.25 -1.77 -6.39
N VAL A 60 -7.28 -2.96 -6.99
CA VAL A 60 -8.49 -3.76 -7.18
C VAL A 60 -8.31 -5.18 -6.66
N GLY A 61 -9.40 -5.92 -6.52
CA GLY A 61 -9.38 -7.31 -6.09
C GLY A 61 -9.60 -7.50 -4.58
N PRO A 62 -9.65 -8.76 -4.12
CA PRO A 62 -10.12 -9.09 -2.77
C PRO A 62 -9.22 -8.58 -1.63
N GLY A 63 -7.95 -8.29 -1.90
CA GLY A 63 -7.04 -7.68 -0.91
C GLY A 63 -7.03 -6.15 -0.90
N ALA A 64 -7.77 -5.50 -1.80
CA ALA A 64 -7.71 -4.05 -1.99
C ALA A 64 -8.65 -3.24 -1.09
N ASN A 65 -9.56 -3.88 -0.34
CA ASN A 65 -10.41 -3.15 0.62
C ASN A 65 -9.53 -2.49 1.71
N THR A 66 -9.70 -1.18 1.89
CA THR A 66 -8.92 -0.32 2.78
C THR A 66 -9.59 -0.03 4.14
N ASP A 67 -10.84 -0.46 4.36
CA ASP A 67 -11.65 -0.12 5.54
C ASP A 67 -10.94 -0.45 6.86
N ASN A 68 -10.26 -1.61 6.86
CA ASN A 68 -9.60 -2.18 8.03
C ASN A 68 -8.09 -1.92 8.08
N ARG A 69 -7.56 -1.03 7.22
CA ARG A 69 -6.15 -0.64 7.24
C ARG A 69 -5.79 0.01 8.56
N VAL A 70 -4.55 -0.22 8.99
CA VAL A 70 -3.94 0.52 10.11
C VAL A 70 -4.08 2.04 9.89
N LYS A 71 -4.30 2.81 10.96
CA LYS A 71 -4.49 4.26 10.88
C LYS A 71 -3.21 5.01 11.23
N TRP A 72 -2.15 4.76 10.46
CA TRP A 72 -0.86 5.45 10.63
C TRP A 72 -0.90 6.82 9.97
N LYS A 73 -0.31 7.83 10.61
CA LYS A 73 -0.28 9.21 10.09
C LYS A 73 0.33 9.34 8.70
N GLY A 74 1.35 8.52 8.40
CA GLY A 74 2.02 8.50 7.11
C GLY A 74 1.40 7.58 6.05
N LEU A 75 0.30 6.89 6.36
CA LEU A 75 -0.43 6.04 5.41
C LEU A 75 -1.60 6.80 4.80
N ARG A 76 -1.66 6.84 3.47
CA ARG A 76 -2.70 7.48 2.66
C ARG A 76 -3.42 6.41 1.87
N VAL A 77 -4.59 6.04 2.36
CA VAL A 77 -5.51 5.13 1.65
C VAL A 77 -6.42 5.95 0.76
N ASP A 78 -6.65 5.49 -0.46
CA ASP A 78 -7.55 6.13 -1.42
C ASP A 78 -7.23 7.62 -1.58
N ASP A 79 -5.95 7.89 -1.83
CA ASP A 79 -5.42 9.23 -1.96
C ASP A 79 -6.20 10.01 -3.04
N ASN A 80 -6.99 10.98 -2.57
CA ASN A 80 -7.75 11.94 -3.37
C ASN A 80 -6.86 13.11 -3.83
N GLN A 81 -5.57 13.15 -3.48
CA GLN A 81 -4.66 14.26 -3.71
C GLN A 81 -3.40 13.84 -4.49
N ASN A 82 -3.52 13.36 -5.73
CA ASN A 82 -2.45 13.27 -6.73
C ASN A 82 -1.08 12.68 -6.31
N ASP A 83 -0.89 12.11 -5.11
CA ASP A 83 0.42 11.69 -4.63
C ASP A 83 0.97 10.59 -5.54
N ALA A 84 0.08 9.69 -5.99
CA ALA A 84 0.40 8.64 -6.96
C ALA A 84 1.02 9.18 -8.27
N THR A 85 0.61 10.38 -8.73
CA THR A 85 1.14 10.97 -9.97
C THR A 85 2.62 11.35 -9.84
N ASN A 86 3.10 11.65 -8.64
CA ASN A 86 4.53 11.91 -8.40
C ASN A 86 5.40 10.64 -8.54
N PHE A 87 4.78 9.46 -8.61
CA PHE A 87 5.47 8.17 -8.75
C PHE A 87 5.22 7.51 -10.11
N THR A 88 4.56 8.18 -11.05
CA THR A 88 4.51 7.71 -12.44
C THR A 88 5.86 7.94 -13.11
N PRO A 89 6.29 7.05 -14.02
CA PRO A 89 7.40 7.36 -14.90
C PRO A 89 7.17 8.69 -15.62
N PHE A 90 8.25 9.41 -15.95
CA PHE A 90 8.14 10.60 -16.78
C PHE A 90 7.48 10.23 -18.12
N GLN A 91 6.30 10.77 -18.39
CA GLN A 91 5.60 10.53 -19.64
C GLN A 91 5.99 11.63 -20.63
N ALA A 92 6.93 11.33 -21.51
CA ALA A 92 7.41 12.24 -22.55
C ALA A 92 6.44 12.37 -23.76
N ASP A 93 5.21 11.86 -23.64
CA ASP A 93 4.32 11.61 -24.78
C ASP A 93 3.37 12.79 -25.08
N LEU A 94 3.91 14.01 -25.19
CA LEU A 94 3.17 15.16 -25.76
C LEU A 94 3.97 15.99 -26.77
N LEU A 95 5.12 15.51 -27.26
CA LEU A 95 5.90 16.22 -28.29
C LEU A 95 6.00 15.51 -29.65
N TYR A 96 5.24 14.44 -29.86
CA TYR A 96 5.08 13.82 -31.18
C TYR A 96 3.59 13.63 -31.47
N ASN A 97 2.94 14.72 -31.85
CA ASN A 97 1.77 14.72 -32.73
C ASN A 97 1.94 15.91 -33.69
#